data_AF-A0A847FWH6-F1
#
_entry.id   AF-A0A847FWH6-F1
#
_cell.length_a   1.000
_cell.length_b   1.000
_cell.length_c   1.000
_cell.angle_alpha   90.00
_cell.angle_beta   90.00
_cell.angle_gamma   90.00
#
_symmetry.space_group_name_H-M   'P 1'
#
loop_
_entity.id
_entity.type
_entity.pdbx_description
1 polymer ?
#
loop_
_entity_poly.entity_id
_entity_poly.type
_entity_poly.pdbx_seq_one_letter_code
_entity_poly.pdbx_strand_id
1 'polypeptide(L)' 'MYCQKCGTTVQDDAAFCMACGSPLATPAPEAAAGEETLRLARYCTRCGAALREQDAFCARCGAPAVAPGAGNGRRWPAR' A
#
# COMPACT_ATOMS: atom_id res chain seq x y z
N MET A 1 -29.46 -3.92 -13.28
CA MET A 1 -29.54 -3.21 -11.98
C MET A 1 -29.81 -1.70 -12.16
N TYR A 2 -29.93 -0.88 -11.11
CA TYR A 2 -30.10 0.59 -11.20
C TYR A 2 -28.91 1.36 -10.63
N CYS A 3 -28.57 2.49 -11.24
CA CYS A 3 -27.51 3.36 -10.76
C CYS A 3 -27.94 4.06 -9.45
N GLN A 4 -27.19 3.85 -8.37
CA GLN A 4 -27.44 4.49 -7.07
C GLN A 4 -27.31 6.03 -7.11
N LYS A 5 -26.67 6.58 -8.14
CA LYS A 5 -26.38 8.02 -8.26
C LYS A 5 -27.44 8.80 -9.05
N CYS A 6 -28.03 8.20 -10.08
CA CYS A 6 -29.02 8.89 -10.93
C CYS A 6 -30.33 8.12 -11.12
N GLY A 7 -30.44 6.89 -10.63
CA GLY A 7 -31.65 6.06 -10.77
C GLY A 7 -31.83 5.42 -12.15
N THR A 8 -30.95 5.68 -13.11
CA THR A 8 -31.01 5.07 -14.44
C THR A 8 -30.74 3.56 -14.38
N THR A 9 -31.49 2.79 -15.15
CA THR A 9 -31.23 1.37 -15.41
C THR A 9 -29.87 1.18 -16.09
N VAL A 10 -29.06 0.29 -15.53
CA VAL A 10 -27.72 -0.03 -16.02
C VAL A 10 -27.58 -1.54 -16.15
N GLN A 11 -26.76 -1.98 -17.11
CA GLN A 11 -26.46 -3.39 -17.29
C GLN A 11 -25.69 -3.92 -16.09
N ASP A 12 -25.94 -5.18 -15.76
CA ASP A 12 -25.36 -5.84 -14.57
C ASP A 12 -23.84 -6.03 -14.70
N ASP A 13 -23.31 -6.09 -15.92
CA ASP A 13 -21.87 -6.10 -16.25
C ASP A 13 -21.27 -4.72 -16.59
N ALA A 14 -22.04 -3.62 -16.48
CA ALA A 14 -21.51 -2.30 -16.79
C ALA A 14 -20.60 -1.79 -15.67
N ALA A 15 -19.35 -1.42 -16.01
CA ALA A 15 -18.40 -0.83 -15.07
C ALA A 15 -18.73 0.64 -14.71
N PHE A 16 -19.53 1.31 -15.54
CA PHE A 16 -19.92 2.71 -15.35
C PHE A 16 -21.30 2.99 -15.93
N CYS A 17 -22.01 3.94 -15.31
CA CYS A 17 -23.32 4.37 -15.76
C CYS A 17 -23.19 5.23 -17.01
N MET A 18 -23.73 4.75 -18.14
CA MET A 18 -23.72 5.47 -19.42
C MET A 18 -24.50 6.80 -19.38
N ALA A 19 -25.42 6.97 -18.43
CA ALA A 19 -26.23 8.18 -18.32
C ALA A 19 -25.58 9.29 -17.49
N CYS A 20 -24.80 8.96 -16.46
CA CYS A 20 -24.24 9.96 -15.54
C CYS A 20 -22.72 9.81 -15.30
N GLY A 21 -22.08 8.85 -15.97
CA GLY A 21 -20.65 8.55 -15.87
C GLY A 21 -20.20 7.99 -14.53
N SER A 22 -21.11 7.60 -13.63
CA SER A 22 -20.73 7.16 -12.29
C SER A 22 -20.29 5.70 -12.28
N PRO A 23 -19.18 5.34 -11.61
CA PRO A 23 -18.71 3.97 -11.56
C PRO A 23 -19.74 3.09 -10.86
N LEU A 24 -20.06 1.98 -11.50
CA LEU A 24 -20.93 0.95 -10.98
C LEU A 24 -19.98 -0.11 -10.45
N ALA A 25 -19.89 -0.24 -9.13
CA ALA A 25 -18.90 -1.09 -8.47
C ALA A 25 -18.88 -2.48 -9.13
N THR A 26 -17.78 -2.77 -9.84
CA THR A 26 -17.52 -4.08 -10.42
C THR A 26 -17.37 -5.08 -9.28
N PRO A 27 -17.80 -6.34 -9.44
CA PRO A 27 -17.51 -7.38 -8.47
C PRO A 27 -15.99 -7.59 -8.49
N ALA A 28 -15.29 -6.91 -7.59
CA ALA A 28 -13.97 -7.34 -7.19
C ALA A 28 -14.18 -8.70 -6.50
N PRO A 29 -13.73 -9.83 -7.06
CA PRO A 29 -13.48 -10.96 -6.19
C PRO A 29 -12.44 -10.47 -5.17
N GLU A 30 -12.69 -10.75 -3.90
CA GLU A 30 -11.74 -10.61 -2.81
C GLU A 30 -10.31 -10.96 -3.27
N ALA A 31 -9.53 -9.94 -3.61
CA ALA A 31 -8.08 -9.96 -3.52
C ALA A 31 -7.74 -8.88 -2.52
N ALA A 32 -7.76 -9.30 -1.26
CA ALA A 32 -7.11 -8.64 -0.13
C ALA A 32 -5.92 -7.78 -0.62
N ALA A 33 -5.83 -6.50 -0.33
CA ALA A 33 -5.50 -5.99 1.01
C ALA A 33 -4.36 -6.76 1.73
N GLY A 34 -3.52 -7.51 1.00
CA GLY A 34 -2.64 -8.52 1.60
C GLY A 34 -1.21 -8.58 1.08
N GLU A 35 -0.70 -7.60 0.33
CA GLU A 35 0.73 -7.61 -0.05
C GLU A 35 1.46 -6.25 0.00
N GLU A 36 0.79 -5.12 0.19
CA GLU A 36 1.55 -3.88 0.46
C GLU A 36 1.96 -3.77 1.94
N THR A 37 1.20 -4.37 2.86
CA THR A 37 1.56 -4.42 4.28
C THR A 37 2.68 -5.42 4.57
N LEU A 38 2.86 -6.45 3.74
CA LEU A 38 3.83 -7.50 4.02
C LEU A 38 5.28 -7.02 3.90
N ARG A 39 5.56 -5.96 3.13
CA ARG A 39 6.93 -5.47 2.98
C ARG A 39 7.30 -4.31 3.90
N LEU A 40 6.37 -3.79 4.69
CA LEU A 40 6.56 -2.73 5.68
C LEU A 40 6.59 -3.35 7.09
N ALA A 41 7.54 -4.25 7.33
CA ALA A 41 7.61 -5.07 8.54
C ALA A 41 7.91 -4.28 9.82
N ARG A 42 8.30 -3.00 9.75
CA ARG A 42 8.64 -2.20 10.94
C ARG A 42 8.55 -0.69 10.70
N TYR A 43 8.49 0.06 11.79
CA TYR A 43 8.59 1.51 11.80
C TYR A 43 9.91 1.95 12.44
N CYS A 44 10.44 3.08 12.00
CA CYS A 44 11.62 3.69 12.60
C CYS A 44 11.27 4.23 14.00
N THR A 45 11.94 3.73 15.03
CA THR A 45 11.76 4.22 16.41
C THR A 45 12.21 5.68 16.60
N ARG A 46 12.98 6.23 15.66
CA ARG A 46 13.51 7.59 15.70
C ARG A 46 12.61 8.64 15.05
N CYS A 47 11.90 8.30 13.97
CA CYS A 47 11.11 9.26 13.20
C CYS A 47 9.72 8.76 12.76
N GLY A 48 9.35 7.52 13.12
CA GLY A 48 8.06 6.92 12.76
C GLY A 48 7.92 6.55 11.28
N ALA A 49 8.96 6.74 10.46
CA ALA A 49 8.91 6.35 9.05
C ALA A 49 8.79 4.83 8.91
N ALA A 50 7.96 4.38 7.98
CA ALA A 50 7.83 2.96 7.70
C ALA A 50 9.11 2.44 7.01
N LEU A 51 9.59 1.28 7.46
CA LEU A 51 10.83 0.64 7.02
C LEU A 51 10.50 -0.71 6.43
N ARG A 52 11.23 -1.09 5.39
CA ARG A 52 11.07 -2.41 4.80
C ARG A 52 11.88 -3.44 5.56
N GLU A 53 11.50 -4.71 5.47
CA GLU A 53 12.17 -5.80 6.19
C GLU A 53 13.68 -5.94 5.87
N GLN A 54 14.08 -5.56 4.64
CA GLN A 54 15.47 -5.57 4.18
C GLN A 54 16.23 -4.24 4.37
N ASP A 55 15.57 -3.18 4.86
CA ASP A 55 16.24 -1.91 5.09
C ASP A 55 17.10 -1.98 6.35
N ALA A 56 18.41 -1.88 6.21
CA ALA A 56 19.35 -1.80 7.34
C ALA A 56 19.33 -0.42 8.03
N PHE A 57 18.86 0.61 7.33
CA PHE A 57 18.79 2.00 7.81
C PHE A 57 17.50 2.67 7.35
N CYS A 58 17.06 3.67 8.09
CA CYS A 58 15.94 4.51 7.71
C CYS A 58 16.34 5.45 6.57
N ALA A 59 15.70 5.31 5.41
CA ALA A 59 15.89 6.23 4.28
C ALA A 59 15.50 7.69 4.60
N ARG A 60 14.67 7.92 5.63
CA ARG A 60 14.19 9.25 6.02
C ARG A 60 15.12 9.98 7.01
N CYS A 61 15.75 9.26 7.95
CA CYS A 61 16.54 9.88 9.02
C CYS A 61 17.93 9.26 9.22
N GLY A 62 18.30 8.24 8.45
CA GLY A 62 19.59 7.54 8.54
C GLY A 62 19.78 6.64 9.77
N ALA A 63 18.79 6.54 10.66
CA ALA A 63 18.89 5.71 11.86
C ALA A 63 18.91 4.21 11.50
N PRO A 64 19.70 3.36 12.19
CA PRO A 64 19.74 1.94 11.91
C PRO A 64 18.37 1.30 12.20
N ALA A 65 17.92 0.45 11.28
CA ALA A 65 16.77 -0.40 11.50
C ALA A 65 17.20 -1.54 12.41
N VAL A 66 16.84 -1.47 13.69
CA VAL A 66 17.24 -2.47 14.70
C VAL A 66 16.60 -3.82 14.35
N ALA A 67 17.37 -4.70 13.70
CA ALA A 67 17.10 -6.13 13.62
C ALA A 67 18.05 -6.83 14.61
N PRO A 68 17.55 -7.68 15.53
CA PRO A 68 18.43 -8.50 16.36
C PRO A 68 19.06 -9.59 15.48
N GLY A 69 20.22 -9.31 14.87
CA GLY A 69 21.01 -10.34 14.19
C GLY A 69 21.74 -9.99 12.89
N ALA A 70 21.93 -8.72 12.52
CA ALA A 70 22.74 -8.38 11.34
C ALA A 70 23.90 -7.43 11.71
N GLY A 71 24.75 -7.90 12.62
CA GLY A 71 26.04 -7.29 12.89
C GLY A 71 27.15 -8.00 12.11
N ASN A 72 27.46 -7.53 10.89
CA ASN A 72 28.81 -7.63 10.33
C ASN A 72 28.99 -6.75 9.09
N GLY A 73 29.45 -5.52 9.36
CA GLY A 73 30.42 -4.80 8.56
C GLY A 73 30.14 -4.65 7.07
N ARG A 74 29.53 -3.53 6.68
CA ARG A 74 30.15 -2.56 5.76
C ARG A 74 29.71 -1.15 6.12
N ARG A 75 30.70 -0.39 6.58
CA ARG A 75 30.67 1.05 6.80
C ARG A 75 30.39 1.73 5.45
N TRP A 76 29.20 2.30 5.28
CA TRP A 76 28.86 3.07 4.08
C TRP A 76 29.40 4.49 4.26
N PRO A 77 30.18 5.04 3.31
CA PRO A 77 30.64 6.43 3.37
C PRO A 77 29.44 7.39 3.28
N ALA A 78 29.32 8.26 4.27
CA ALA A 78 28.59 9.50 4.13
C ALA A 78 29.36 10.36 3.11
N ARG A 79 28.72 10.62 1.97
CA ARG A 79 29.11 11.67 1.03
C ARG A 79 29.19 13.02 1.71
#